data_AF-A0ABD5N8A9-F1
#
_entry.id   AF-A0ABD5N8A9-F1
#
_cell.length_a   1.000
_cell.length_b   1.000
_cell.length_c   1.000
_cell.angle_alpha   90.00
_cell.angle_beta   90.00
_cell.angle_gamma   90.00
#
_symmetry.space_group_name_H-M   'P 1'
#
loop_
_entity.id
_entity.type
_entity.pdbx_description
1 polymer ?
#
loop_
_entity_poly.entity_id
_entity_poly.type
_entity_poly.pdbx_seq_one_letter_code
_entity_poly.pdbx_strand_id
1 'polypeptide(L)'
;MFTSTPLFVGGLPGGMEWAVILLIAVLLFGANKIPKLARSSGEAIGEFQKGREEVEAELEEMRDGADPTTDSDSDTTDASTDSTDSASSN
;
A
#
# COMPACT_ATOMS: atom_id res chain seq x y z
N MET A 1 -39.46 -16.48 12.27
CA MET A 1 -38.83 -15.85 13.46
C MET A 1 -37.37 -15.61 13.12
N PHE A 2 -37.00 -14.38 12.77
CA PHE A 2 -35.62 -14.01 12.50
C PHE A 2 -34.90 -13.82 13.84
N THR A 3 -34.13 -14.82 14.25
CA THR A 3 -33.23 -14.71 15.40
C THR A 3 -32.02 -13.88 14.96
N SER A 4 -32.09 -12.59 15.24
CA SER A 4 -30.96 -11.66 15.13
C SER A 4 -29.99 -11.92 16.28
N THR A 5 -29.14 -12.92 16.12
CA THR A 5 -28.00 -13.12 17.03
C THR A 5 -26.96 -12.04 16.67
N PRO A 6 -26.64 -11.08 17.56
CA PRO A 6 -25.54 -10.17 17.31
C PRO A 6 -24.23 -10.98 17.32
N LEU A 7 -23.61 -11.14 16.16
CA LEU A 7 -22.41 -11.93 15.92
C LEU A 7 -21.13 -11.20 16.39
N PHE A 8 -21.23 -10.35 17.42
CA PHE A 8 -20.09 -9.66 18.04
C PHE A 8 -19.25 -10.56 18.99
N VAL A 9 -19.60 -11.86 19.10
CA VAL A 9 -19.00 -12.81 20.07
C VAL A 9 -17.77 -13.55 19.51
N GLY A 10 -17.27 -13.17 18.33
CA GLY A 10 -16.24 -13.94 17.60
C GLY A 10 -15.05 -13.15 17.10
N GLY A 11 -14.68 -12.02 17.70
CA GLY A 11 -13.37 -11.35 17.55
C GLY A 11 -12.97 -10.78 16.18
N LEU A 12 -13.48 -11.28 15.07
CA LEU A 12 -13.16 -10.80 13.73
C LEU A 12 -14.45 -10.73 12.90
N PRO A 13 -14.91 -9.52 12.57
CA PRO A 13 -16.03 -9.38 11.67
C PRO A 13 -15.66 -9.93 10.29
N GLY A 14 -16.46 -10.87 9.80
CA GLY A 14 -16.33 -11.43 8.45
C GLY A 14 -16.56 -10.36 7.38
N GLY A 15 -16.25 -10.68 6.12
CA GLY A 15 -16.35 -9.71 5.00
C GLY A 15 -17.75 -9.09 4.83
N MET A 16 -18.81 -9.80 5.21
CA MET A 16 -20.18 -9.27 5.17
C MET A 16 -20.40 -8.16 6.21
N GLU A 17 -19.80 -8.26 7.40
CA GLU A 17 -19.92 -7.24 8.44
C GLU A 17 -19.19 -5.95 8.06
N TRP A 18 -18.02 -6.07 7.41
CA TRP A 18 -17.34 -4.92 6.80
C TRP A 18 -18.20 -4.22 5.75
N ALA A 19 -18.92 -4.97 4.92
CA ALA A 19 -19.83 -4.40 3.93
C ALA A 19 -20.97 -3.61 4.58
N VAL A 20 -21.54 -4.11 5.69
CA VAL A 20 -22.59 -3.41 6.45
C VAL A 20 -22.06 -2.13 7.09
N ILE A 21 -20.86 -2.17 7.69
CA ILE A 21 -20.22 -0.98 8.28
C ILE A 21 -19.95 0.07 7.20
N LEU A 22 -19.41 -0.33 6.05
CA LEU A 22 -19.20 0.59 4.93
C LEU A 22 -20.50 1.18 4.40
N LEU A 23 -21.58 0.38 4.33
CA LEU A 23 -22.89 0.87 3.94
C LEU A 23 -23.39 1.96 4.89
N ILE A 24 -23.29 1.75 6.21
CA ILE A 24 -23.69 2.74 7.22
C ILE A 24 -22.81 4.00 7.10
N ALA A 25 -21.49 3.84 6.96
CA ALA A 25 -20.57 4.96 6.78
C ALA A 25 -20.91 5.79 5.53
N VAL A 26 -21.26 5.13 4.41
CA VAL A 26 -21.69 5.78 3.18
C VAL A 26 -23.02 6.51 3.35
N LEU A 27 -23.95 6.02 4.17
CA LEU A 27 -25.20 6.73 4.45
C LEU A 27 -24.97 7.99 5.31
N LEU A 28 -24.05 7.94 6.26
CA LEU A 28 -23.73 9.07 7.14
C LEU A 28 -22.91 10.16 6.43
N PHE A 29 -21.87 9.75 5.70
CA PHE A 29 -20.93 10.68 5.05
C PHE A 29 -21.28 10.97 3.59
N GLY A 30 -22.05 10.09 2.94
CA GLY A 30 -22.37 10.13 1.51
C GLY A 30 -21.36 9.37 0.64
N ALA A 31 -21.85 8.72 -0.42
CA ALA A 31 -21.03 7.90 -1.33
C ALA A 31 -19.89 8.69 -2.00
N ASN A 32 -20.06 10.00 -2.18
CA ASN A 32 -19.06 10.87 -2.82
C ASN A 32 -18.01 11.42 -1.85
N LYS A 33 -18.24 11.35 -0.52
CA LYS A 33 -17.36 12.03 0.45
C LYS A 33 -16.11 11.20 0.74
N ILE A 34 -16.24 9.89 0.93
CA ILE A 34 -15.09 9.01 1.18
C ILE A 34 -14.10 9.01 -0.01
N PRO A 35 -14.54 8.84 -1.29
CA PRO A 35 -13.62 8.89 -2.43
C PRO A 35 -12.97 10.26 -2.60
N LYS A 36 -13.71 11.34 -2.35
CA LYS A 36 -13.18 12.71 -2.46
C LYS A 36 -12.09 12.98 -1.42
N LEU A 37 -12.29 12.54 -0.18
CA LEU A 37 -11.28 12.63 0.88
C LEU A 37 -10.04 11.79 0.54
N ALA A 38 -10.24 10.55 0.08
CA ALA A 38 -9.15 9.68 -0.33
C ALA A 38 -8.33 10.30 -1.47
N ARG A 39 -8.99 10.91 -2.46
CA ARG A 39 -8.31 11.60 -3.58
C ARG A 39 -7.46 12.76 -3.09
N SER A 40 -8.02 13.69 -2.30
CA SER A 40 -7.28 14.87 -1.82
C SER A 40 -6.17 14.51 -0.83
N SER A 41 -6.39 13.54 0.05
CA SER A 41 -5.35 13.05 0.96
C SER A 41 -4.26 12.30 0.20
N GLY A 42 -4.62 11.49 -0.80
CA GLY A 42 -3.66 10.77 -1.63
C GLY A 42 -2.79 11.70 -2.47
N GLU A 43 -3.37 12.76 -3.02
CA GLU A 43 -2.64 13.81 -3.76
C GLU A 43 -1.66 14.55 -2.83
N ALA A 44 -2.10 14.93 -1.63
CA ALA A 44 -1.21 15.57 -0.64
C ALA A 44 -0.06 14.65 -0.20
N ILE A 45 -0.33 13.36 0.03
CA ILE A 45 0.71 12.38 0.38
C ILE A 45 1.66 12.15 -0.80
N GLY A 46 1.17 12.12 -2.04
CA GLY A 46 1.98 11.95 -3.23
C GLY A 46 2.96 13.10 -3.47
N GLU A 47 2.47 14.34 -3.43
CA GLU A 47 3.33 15.53 -3.56
C GLU A 47 4.33 15.64 -2.39
N PHE A 48 3.92 15.25 -1.19
CA PHE A 48 4.83 15.19 -0.04
C PHE A 48 5.94 14.16 -0.24
N GLN A 49 5.62 12.97 -0.75
CA GLN A 49 6.62 11.93 -1.00
C GLN A 49 7.62 12.35 -2.07
N LYS A 50 7.14 12.98 -3.13
CA LYS A 50 7.99 13.55 -4.20
C LYS A 50 8.92 14.64 -3.68
N GLY A 51 8.39 15.60 -2.89
CA GLY A 51 9.22 16.63 -2.28
C GLY A 51 10.25 16.07 -1.30
N ARG A 52 9.95 14.96 -0.61
CA ARG A 52 10.93 14.27 0.25
C ARG A 52 12.06 13.64 -0.56
N GLU A 53 11.74 13.03 -1.70
CA GLU A 53 12.73 12.41 -2.59
C GLU A 53 13.64 13.47 -3.23
N GLU A 54 13.09 14.60 -3.67
CA GLU A 54 13.87 15.73 -4.17
C GLU A 54 14.83 16.29 -3.09
N VAL A 55 14.35 16.45 -1.85
CA VAL A 55 15.19 16.91 -0.74
C VAL A 55 16.28 15.88 -0.40
N GLU A 56 15.97 14.58 -0.43
CA GLU A 56 16.95 13.54 -0.17
C GLU A 56 18.05 13.52 -1.25
N ALA A 57 17.67 13.64 -2.53
CA ALA A 57 18.60 13.75 -3.64
C ALA A 57 19.49 15.02 -3.54
N GLU A 58 18.91 16.18 -3.20
CA GLU A 58 19.69 17.40 -2.96
C GLU A 58 20.66 17.24 -1.79
N LEU A 59 20.25 16.58 -0.70
CA LEU A 59 21.12 16.32 0.45
C LEU A 59 22.25 15.34 0.12
N GLU A 60 22.00 14.37 -0.75
CA GLU A 60 23.01 13.41 -1.24
C GLU A 60 24.01 14.11 -2.17
N GLU A 61 23.54 14.94 -3.11
CA GLU A 61 24.41 15.75 -3.98
C GLU A 61 25.28 16.74 -3.19
N MET A 62 24.73 17.36 -2.13
CA MET A 62 25.50 18.21 -1.22
C MET A 62 26.54 17.44 -0.40
N ARG A 63 26.29 16.15 -0.12
CA ARG A 63 27.23 15.27 0.59
C ARG A 63 28.35 14.78 -0.32
N ASP A 64 28.03 14.46 -1.57
CA ASP A 64 29.01 14.06 -2.60
C ASP A 64 29.86 15.22 -3.12
N GLY A 65 29.45 16.48 -2.89
CA GLY A 65 30.24 17.68 -3.18
C GLY A 65 31.48 17.91 -2.29
N ALA A 66 31.75 17.01 -1.32
CA ALA A 66 32.91 17.05 -0.43
C ALA A 66 33.90 15.88 -0.68
N ASP A 67 34.49 15.85 -1.88
CA ASP A 67 35.64 15.05 -2.35
C ASP A 67 35.49 13.50 -2.45
N PRO A 68 36.21 12.85 -3.39
CA PRO A 68 35.68 11.81 -4.27
C PRO A 68 36.13 10.40 -3.88
N THR A 69 35.51 9.41 -4.53
CA THR A 69 35.76 7.96 -4.49
C THR A 69 34.93 7.18 -3.45
N THR A 70 33.96 6.41 -3.91
CA THR A 70 33.98 4.93 -3.86
C THR A 70 32.63 4.36 -4.30
N ASP A 71 32.72 3.58 -5.38
CA ASP A 71 31.91 2.43 -5.78
C ASP A 71 30.72 2.02 -4.90
N SER A 72 29.56 1.88 -5.52
CA SER A 72 28.61 0.83 -5.17
C SER A 72 28.03 0.23 -6.44
N ASP A 73 28.70 -0.83 -6.87
CA ASP A 73 28.11 -2.00 -7.51
C ASP A 73 26.73 -2.30 -6.89
N SER A 74 25.69 -2.29 -7.72
CA SER A 74 24.60 -3.24 -7.57
C SER A 74 24.27 -3.83 -8.93
N ASP A 75 25.17 -4.72 -9.31
CA ASP A 75 24.89 -6.04 -9.87
C ASP A 75 23.72 -6.16 -10.84
N THR A 76 24.10 -6.28 -12.11
CA THR A 76 23.30 -6.92 -13.15
C THR A 76 23.18 -8.40 -12.81
N THR A 77 22.06 -8.84 -12.24
CA THR A 77 21.69 -10.28 -12.22
C THR A 77 20.57 -10.52 -13.20
N ASP A 78 20.95 -10.70 -14.47
CA ASP A 78 20.19 -11.42 -15.48
C ASP A 78 20.71 -12.87 -15.48
N ALA A 79 19.91 -13.82 -15.00
CA ALA A 79 20.02 -15.25 -15.33
C ALA A 79 18.88 -16.09 -14.72
N SER A 80 17.90 -16.41 -15.57
CA SER A 80 17.30 -17.74 -15.78
C SER A 80 17.33 -18.78 -14.66
N THR A 81 16.15 -19.30 -14.30
CA THR A 81 15.84 -20.73 -14.04
C THR A 81 14.29 -20.82 -13.99
N ASP A 82 13.58 -20.91 -15.12
CA ASP A 82 13.24 -22.18 -15.79
C ASP A 82 13.34 -23.42 -14.90
N SER A 83 12.22 -23.82 -14.28
CA SER A 83 11.85 -25.21 -13.92
C SER A 83 10.80 -25.21 -12.81
N THR A 84 9.52 -25.31 -13.17
CA THR A 84 8.54 -26.00 -12.31
C THR A 84 7.58 -26.79 -13.19
N ASP A 85 8.17 -27.69 -13.96
CA ASP A 85 7.48 -28.85 -14.46
C ASP A 85 7.84 -30.03 -13.56
N SER A 86 6.89 -30.94 -13.32
CA SER A 86 7.01 -32.18 -12.53
C SER A 86 6.63 -32.11 -11.03
N ALA A 87 5.33 -32.09 -10.76
CA ALA A 87 4.76 -32.78 -9.60
C ALA A 87 3.37 -33.37 -9.95
N SER A 88 3.36 -34.34 -10.87
CA SER A 88 2.22 -35.24 -11.09
C SER A 88 2.73 -36.61 -11.50
N SER A 89 3.07 -37.46 -10.52
CA SER A 89 3.16 -38.93 -10.63
C SER A 89 3.35 -39.53 -9.24
N ASN A 90 2.25 -39.83 -8.55
CA ASN A 90 1.90 -41.17 -8.04
C ASN A 90 0.54 -41.13 -7.33
#